data_AF-A0A9Q1AUB2-F1
#
_entry.id   AF-A0A9Q1AUB2-F1
#
_cell.length_a   1.000
_cell.length_b   1.000
_cell.length_c   1.000
_cell.angle_alpha   90.00
_cell.angle_beta   90.00
_cell.angle_gamma   90.00
#
_symmetry.space_group_name_H-M   'P 1'
#
loop_
_entity.id
_entity.type
_entity.pdbx_description
1 polymer ?
#
loop_
_entity_poly.entity_id
_entity_poly.type
_entity_poly.pdbx_seq_one_letter_code
_entity_poly.pdbx_strand_id
1 'polypeptide(L)' 'MSSILPFTPPIVKRLLGWKKGEQNGQEEKWCEKAVKSLVKKLKKTGQLEELEKAITTQSVNTKCITIP' A
#
# COMPACT_ATOMS: atom_id res chain seq x y z
N MET A 1 0.78 19.65 23.69
CA MET A 1 1.08 18.22 23.54
C MET A 1 0.98 17.89 22.06
N SER A 2 2.11 17.94 21.35
CA SER A 2 2.15 17.67 19.90
C SER A 2 2.13 16.16 19.70
N SER A 3 0.96 15.60 19.46
CA SER A 3 0.81 14.19 19.09
C SER A 3 1.38 13.98 17.69
N ILE A 4 2.67 13.63 17.63
CA ILE A 4 3.32 13.15 16.41
C ILE A 4 2.67 11.81 16.07
N LEU A 5 1.68 11.86 15.17
CA LEU A 5 1.04 10.66 14.63
C LEU A 5 2.11 9.73 14.05
N PRO A 6 2.05 8.41 14.27
CA PRO A 6 3.01 7.48 13.69
C PRO A 6 2.90 7.56 12.17
N PHE A 7 4.00 8.02 11.55
CA PHE A 7 4.15 8.39 10.15
C PHE A 7 4.12 7.14 9.23
N THR A 8 3.04 6.38 9.30
CA THR A 8 2.67 5.47 8.22
C THR A 8 2.03 6.33 7.13
N PRO A 9 2.57 6.33 5.89
CA PRO A 9 1.95 7.04 4.80
C PRO A 9 0.47 6.60 4.73
N PRO A 10 -0.51 7.53 4.67
CA PRO A 10 -1.94 7.19 4.71
C PRO A 10 -2.31 6.13 3.65
N ILE A 11 -1.57 6.10 2.54
CA ILE A 11 -1.71 5.09 1.50
C ILE A 11 -1.35 3.67 1.93
N VAL A 12 -0.35 3.47 2.79
CA VAL A 12 0.03 2.13 3.29
C VAL A 12 -1.08 1.57 4.15
N LYS A 13 -1.65 2.37 5.06
CA LYS A 13 -2.78 1.98 5.90
C LYS A 13 -4.01 1.66 5.05
N ARG A 14 -4.29 2.47 4.01
CA ARG A 14 -5.41 2.24 3.10
C ARG A 14 -5.23 0.96 2.28
N LEU A 15 -4.04 0.71 1.71
CA LEU A 15 -3.74 -0.52 0.97
C LEU A 15 -3.83 -1.76 1.86
N LEU A 16 -3.36 -1.68 3.11
CA LEU A 16 -3.52 -2.77 4.09
C LEU A 16 -4.99 -3.02 4.44
N GLY A 17 -5.86 -1.99 4.41
CA GLY A 17 -7.30 -2.16 4.57
C GLY A 17 -7.98 -2.94 3.43
N TRP A 18 -7.35 -3.01 2.26
CA TRP A 18 -7.82 -3.82 1.12
C TRP A 18 -7.24 -5.24 1.10
N LYS A 19 -6.36 -5.58 2.06
CA LYS A 19 -5.80 -6.92 2.21
C LYS A 19 -6.92 -7.93 2.45
N LYS A 20 -6.93 -9.04 1.69
CA LYS A 20 -7.85 -10.17 1.94
C LYS A 20 -7.22 -11.16 2.93
N GLY A 21 -8.02 -11.67 3.85
CA GLY A 21 -7.66 -12.73 4.81
C GLY A 21 -7.24 -12.21 6.19
N GLU A 22 -7.69 -12.93 7.23
CA GLU A 22 -7.16 -12.80 8.59
C GLU A 22 -5.74 -13.32 8.62
N GLN A 23 -4.84 -12.53 9.19
CA GLN A 23 -3.45 -12.91 9.31
C GLN A 23 -3.04 -12.87 10.77
N ASN A 24 -2.31 -13.90 11.16
CA ASN A 24 -1.68 -14.02 12.46
C ASN A 24 -0.72 -12.82 12.62
N GLY A 25 -0.57 -12.26 13.82
CA GLY A 25 0.13 -10.96 14.03
C GLY A 25 1.59 -10.88 13.51
N GLN A 26 2.24 -12.01 13.20
CA GLN A 26 3.55 -12.02 12.54
C GLN A 26 3.46 -11.77 11.02
N GLU A 27 2.42 -12.28 10.37
CA GLU A 27 2.15 -12.05 8.95
C GLU A 27 1.74 -10.61 8.68
N GLU A 28 0.97 -9.99 9.59
CA GLU A 28 0.60 -8.57 9.48
C GLU A 28 1.83 -7.64 9.40
N LYS A 29 2.85 -7.89 10.25
CA LYS A 29 4.11 -7.14 10.21
C LYS A 29 4.86 -7.34 8.90
N TRP A 30 4.77 -8.54 8.32
CA TRP A 30 5.42 -8.86 7.06
C TRP A 30 4.68 -8.19 5.88
N CYS A 31 3.35 -8.19 5.91
CA CYS A 31 2.51 -7.49 4.94
C CYS A 31 2.71 -5.97 4.99
N GLU A 32 2.81 -5.36 6.18
CA GLU A 32 3.12 -3.92 6.29
C GLU A 32 4.47 -3.59 5.65
N LYS A 33 5.50 -4.41 5.89
CA LYS A 33 6.83 -4.24 5.27
C LYS A 33 6.76 -4.38 3.74
N ALA A 34 6.01 -5.36 3.23
CA ALA A 34 5.84 -5.57 1.80
C ALA A 34 5.14 -4.37 1.12
N VAL A 35 4.02 -3.91 1.68
CA VAL A 35 3.28 -2.74 1.18
C VAL A 35 4.13 -1.47 1.28
N LYS A 36 4.87 -1.27 2.37
CA LYS A 36 5.76 -0.10 2.53
C LYS A 36 6.90 -0.09 1.50
N SER A 37 7.49 -1.25 1.21
CA SER A 37 8.50 -1.38 0.16
C SER A 37 7.93 -1.07 -1.23
N LEU A 38 6.75 -1.62 -1.53
CA LEU A 38 6.03 -1.38 -2.78
C LEU A 38 5.73 0.12 -2.96
N VAL A 39 5.09 0.75 -1.97
CA VAL A 39 4.79 2.20 -2.00
C VAL A 39 6.05 3.03 -2.17
N LYS A 40 7.16 2.66 -1.50
CA LYS A 40 8.44 3.37 -1.65
C LYS A 40 9.00 3.27 -3.07
N LYS A 41 8.85 2.12 -3.74
CA LYS A 41 9.26 1.94 -5.15
C LYS A 41 8.33 2.71 -6.10
N LEU A 42 7.01 2.58 -5.93
CA LEU A 42 6.03 3.25 -6.79
C LEU A 42 6.03 4.77 -6.65
N LYS A 43 6.38 5.29 -5.47
CA LYS A 43 6.58 6.73 -5.26
C LYS A 43 7.77 7.27 -6.07
N LYS A 44 8.78 6.45 -6.36
CA LYS A 44 9.89 6.85 -7.24
C LYS A 44 9.51 6.85 -8.72
N THR A 45 8.63 5.92 -9.14
CA THR A 45 8.16 5.83 -10.53
C THR A 45 6.93 6.67 -10.83
N GLY A 46 6.28 7.24 -9.79
CA GLY A 46 5.05 8.01 -9.93
C GLY A 46 3.79 7.17 -10.17
N GLN A 47 3.85 5.85 -10.03
CA GLN A 47 2.73 4.93 -10.31
C GLN A 47 1.85 4.65 -9.08
N LEU A 48 2.03 5.41 -8.00
CA LEU A 48 1.33 5.20 -6.74
C LEU A 48 -0.18 5.44 -6.85
N GLU A 49 -0.60 6.48 -7.59
CA GLU A 49 -2.01 6.79 -7.81
C GLU A 49 -2.71 5.70 -8.63
N GLU A 50 -2.01 5.12 -9.61
CA GLU A 50 -2.56 4.03 -10.42
C GLU A 50 -2.76 2.76 -9.59
N LEU A 51 -1.83 2.43 -8.68
CA LEU A 51 -2.01 1.32 -7.73
C LEU A 51 -3.25 1.55 -6.84
N GLU A 52 -3.40 2.76 -6.29
CA GLU A 52 -4.55 3.09 -5.48
C GLU A 52 -5.86 2.93 -6.25
N LYS A 53 -5.91 3.46 -7.48
CA LYS A 53 -7.06 3.36 -8.36
C LYS A 53 -7.38 1.90 -8.69
N ALA A 54 -6.37 1.08 -8.99
CA ALA A 54 -6.54 -0.34 -9.32
C ALA A 54 -7.17 -1.12 -8.17
N ILE A 55 -6.68 -0.91 -6.95
CA ILE A 55 -7.17 -1.61 -5.76
C ILE A 55 -8.58 -1.13 -5.37
N THR A 56 -8.84 0.18 -5.41
CA THR A 56 -10.14 0.74 -5.02
C THR A 56 -11.25 0.47 -6.04
N THR A 57 -10.93 0.58 -7.33
CA THR A 57 -11.90 0.38 -8.42
C THR A 57 -12.09 -1.11 -8.74
N GLN A 58 -11.13 -1.96 -8.35
CA GLN A 58 -11.10 -3.40 -8.68
C GLN A 58 -11.28 -3.66 -10.19
N SER A 59 -10.79 -2.72 -11.01
CA SER A 59 -10.98 -2.75 -12.45
C SER A 59 -9.76 -3.36 -13.13
N VAL A 60 -10.00 -4.23 -14.10
CA VAL A 60 -8.95 -4.83 -14.95
C VAL A 60 -8.38 -3.83 -15.97
N ASN A 61 -9.03 -2.68 -16.16
CA ASN A 61 -8.65 -1.65 -17.14
C ASN A 61 -7.63 -0.62 -16.60
N THR A 62 -6.99 -0.87 -15.46
CA THR A 62 -5.93 0.02 -14.94
C THR A 62 -4.61 -0.22 -15.65
N LYS A 63 -3.76 0.82 -15.71
CA LYS A 63 -2.43 0.70 -16.33
C LYS A 63 -1.53 -0.25 -15.54
N CYS A 64 -0.55 -0.82 -16.23
CA CYS A 64 0.45 -1.69 -15.60
C CYS A 64 1.26 -0.94 -14.53
N ILE A 65 1.38 -1.57 -13.37
CA ILE A 65 2.19 -1.08 -12.25
C ILE A 65 3.49 -1.88 -12.26
N THR A 66 4.57 -1.23 -12.68
CA THR A 66 5.87 -1.88 -12.92
C THR A 66 6.83 -1.58 -11.79
N ILE A 67 7.64 -2.59 -11.43
CA ILE A 67 8.62 -2.49 -10.36
C ILE A 67 9.96 -2.97 -10.93
N PRO A 68 11.07 -2.21 -10.79
CA PRO A 68 12.40 -2.69 -11.09
C PRO A 68 12.94 -3.63 -10.01
#